data_AF-A0A377M189-F1
#
_entry.id   AF-A0A377M189-F1
#
_cell.length_a   1.000
_cell.length_b   1.000
_cell.length_c   1.000
_cell.angle_alpha   90.00
_cell.angle_beta   90.00
_cell.angle_gamma   90.00
#
_symmetry.space_group_name_H-M   'P 1'
#
loop_
_entity.id
_entity.type
_entity.pdbx_description
1 polymer ?
#
loop_
_entity_poly.entity_id
_entity_poly.type
_entity_poly.pdbx_seq_one_letter_code
_entity_poly.pdbx_strand_id
1 'polypeptide(L)' 'MKIFQELKQTFGVKVITDVHEASQAQPVADVVDVIQLPAFLARQTDLVEAMAKTGAVINVKKPQFGEPWPDGEHRR' A
#
# COMPACT_ATOMS: atom_id res chain seq x y z
N MET A 1 -4.65 3.81 -14.91
CA MET A 1 -3.28 3.28 -14.97
C MET A 1 -2.36 4.05 -15.93
N LYS A 2 -2.76 4.37 -17.17
CA LYS A 2 -1.90 5.08 -18.15
C LYS A 2 -1.25 6.37 -17.63
N ILE A 3 -1.99 7.16 -16.84
CA ILE A 3 -1.48 8.42 -16.28
C ILE A 3 -0.24 8.23 -15.38
N PHE A 4 -0.15 7.14 -14.62
CA PHE A 4 1.01 6.88 -13.76
C PHE A 4 2.25 6.57 -14.60
N GLN A 5 2.11 5.82 -15.69
CA GLN A 5 3.21 5.54 -16.61
C GLN A 5 3.71 6.82 -17.29
N GLU A 6 2.79 7.66 -17.73
CA GLU A 6 3.10 8.95 -18.35
C GLU A 6 3.82 9.89 -17.37
N LEU A 7 3.38 9.97 -16.12
CA LEU A 7 4.05 10.76 -15.07
C LEU A 7 5.47 10.28 -14.80
N LYS A 8 5.68 8.95 -14.71
CA LYS A 8 7.02 8.36 -14.54
C LYS A 8 7.93 8.69 -15.71
N GLN A 9 7.44 8.57 -16.94
CA GLN A 9 8.21 8.83 -18.16
C GLN A 9 8.53 10.32 -18.34
N THR A 10 7.57 11.20 -18.05
CA THR A 10 7.70 12.64 -18.27
C THR A 10 8.58 13.29 -17.21
N PHE A 11 8.42 12.91 -15.95
CA PHE A 11 9.07 13.60 -14.82
C PHE A 11 10.18 12.79 -14.15
N GLY A 12 10.35 11.50 -14.48
CA GLY A 12 11.37 10.65 -13.87
C GLY A 12 11.17 10.42 -12.37
N VAL A 13 9.94 10.60 -11.86
CA VAL A 13 9.61 10.50 -10.43
C VAL A 13 9.03 9.14 -10.08
N LYS A 14 9.23 8.71 -8.82
CA LYS A 14 8.51 7.57 -8.26
C LYS A 14 7.05 7.95 -7.97
N VAL A 15 6.15 6.99 -8.13
CA VAL A 15 4.71 7.19 -7.92
C VAL A 15 4.16 6.25 -6.85
N ILE A 16 3.20 6.75 -6.09
CA ILE A 16 2.49 6.05 -5.03
C ILE A 16 0.99 6.26 -5.20
N THR A 17 0.18 5.23 -4.96
CA THR A 17 -1.28 5.34 -4.96
C THR A 17 -1.89 4.30 -4.02
N ASP A 18 -3.10 4.56 -3.56
CA ASP A 18 -3.85 3.68 -2.68
C ASP A 18 -4.77 2.71 -3.42
N VAL A 19 -4.97 1.55 -2.79
CA VAL A 19 -5.91 0.52 -3.24
C VAL A 19 -6.99 0.31 -2.19
N HIS A 20 -8.20 0.03 -2.65
CA HIS A 20 -9.40 -0.12 -1.82
C HIS A 20 -9.98 -1.54 -1.88
N GLU A 21 -9.60 -2.33 -2.88
CA GLU A 21 -10.05 -3.70 -3.09
C GLU A 21 -8.89 -4.63 -3.47
N ALA A 22 -8.97 -5.91 -3.09
CA ALA A 22 -7.91 -6.90 -3.34
C ALA A 22 -7.58 -7.07 -4.83
N SER A 23 -8.60 -6.97 -5.70
CA SER A 23 -8.47 -7.05 -7.16
C SER A 23 -7.60 -5.94 -7.76
N GLN A 24 -7.46 -4.81 -7.05
CA GLN A 24 -6.66 -3.66 -7.49
C GLN A 24 -5.18 -3.83 -7.17
N ALA A 25 -4.82 -4.71 -6.22
CA ALA A 25 -3.45 -4.82 -5.71
C ALA A 25 -2.42 -5.11 -6.82
N GLN A 26 -2.59 -6.20 -7.57
CA GLN A 26 -1.63 -6.58 -8.61
C GLN A 26 -1.58 -5.59 -9.79
N PRO A 27 -2.70 -5.18 -10.40
CA PRO A 27 -2.64 -4.24 -11.53
C PRO A 27 -2.03 -2.89 -11.17
N VAL A 28 -2.17 -2.44 -9.92
CA VAL A 28 -1.55 -1.21 -9.43
C VAL A 28 -0.06 -1.43 -9.17
N ALA A 29 0.31 -2.55 -8.53
CA ALA A 29 1.70 -2.94 -8.27
C ALA A 29 2.57 -2.94 -9.54
N ASP A 30 2.00 -3.38 -10.66
CA ASP A 30 2.69 -3.47 -11.95
C ASP A 30 3.07 -2.09 -12.52
N VAL A 31 2.46 -1.01 -12.01
CA VAL A 31 2.59 0.35 -12.55
C VAL A 31 3.29 1.30 -11.57
N VAL A 32 3.01 1.17 -10.28
CA VAL A 32 3.48 2.12 -9.25
C VAL A 32 4.68 1.58 -8.48
N ASP A 33 5.45 2.47 -7.87
CA ASP A 33 6.64 2.09 -7.09
C ASP A 33 6.28 1.72 -5.65
N VAL A 34 5.18 2.28 -5.13
CA VAL A 34 4.67 2.02 -3.78
C VAL A 34 3.14 1.93 -3.83
N ILE A 35 2.59 0.90 -3.20
CA ILE A 35 1.14 0.77 -2.99
C ILE A 35 0.82 1.25 -1.57
N GLN A 36 -0.25 2.02 -1.42
CA GLN A 36 -0.66 2.53 -0.12
C GLN A 36 -1.91 1.80 0.40
N LEU A 37 -1.87 1.37 1.66
CA LEU A 37 -3.02 0.81 2.37
C LEU A 37 -3.75 1.93 3.12
N PRO A 38 -5.02 2.24 2.78
CA PRO A 38 -5.81 3.21 3.52
C PRO A 38 -5.99 2.79 4.98
N ALA A 39 -5.92 3.77 5.89
CA ALA A 39 -5.90 3.51 7.32
C ALA A 39 -7.15 2.76 7.82
N PHE A 40 -8.31 3.06 7.24
CA PHE A 40 -9.59 2.43 7.56
C PHE A 40 -9.69 0.98 7.06
N LEU A 41 -8.87 0.59 6.08
CA LEU A 41 -8.85 -0.75 5.48
C LEU A 41 -7.73 -1.63 6.03
N ALA A 42 -6.95 -1.14 6.99
CA ALA A 42 -5.79 -1.84 7.54
C ALA A 42 -6.10 -3.20 8.20
N ARG A 43 -7.38 -3.45 8.52
CA ARG A 43 -7.86 -4.70 9.14
C ARG A 43 -8.55 -5.65 8.17
N GLN A 44 -8.59 -5.33 6.87
CA GLN A 44 -9.18 -6.19 5.84
C GLN A 44 -8.14 -7.24 5.40
N THR A 45 -8.23 -8.44 5.97
CA THR A 45 -7.24 -9.52 5.73
C THR A 45 -7.04 -9.80 4.25
N ASP A 46 -8.13 -9.93 3.47
CA ASP A 46 -8.06 -10.23 2.04
C ASP A 46 -7.27 -9.17 1.25
N LEU A 47 -7.46 -7.89 1.60
CA LEU A 47 -6.74 -6.79 0.97
C LEU A 47 -5.26 -6.82 1.34
N VAL A 48 -4.95 -6.98 2.63
CA VAL A 48 -3.57 -7.03 3.12
C VAL A 48 -2.81 -8.21 2.50
N GLU A 49 -3.44 -9.39 2.44
CA GLU A 49 -2.87 -10.55 1.78
C GLU A 49 -2.63 -10.33 0.29
N ALA A 50 -3.62 -9.76 -0.42
CA ALA A 50 -3.49 -9.47 -1.84
C ALA A 50 -2.34 -8.49 -2.11
N MET A 51 -2.23 -7.43 -1.31
CA MET A 51 -1.11 -6.48 -1.38
C MET A 51 0.23 -7.16 -1.09
N ALA A 52 0.31 -7.99 -0.05
CA ALA A 52 1.54 -8.69 0.30
C ALA A 52 2.01 -9.65 -0.81
N LYS A 53 1.09 -10.32 -1.50
CA LYS A 53 1.39 -11.24 -2.62
C LYS A 53 2.00 -10.53 -3.84
N THR A 54 1.82 -9.22 -3.98
CA THR A 54 2.38 -8.46 -5.12
C THR A 54 3.90 -8.33 -5.09
N GLY A 55 4.53 -8.46 -3.91
CA GLY A 55 5.96 -8.18 -3.72
C GLY A 55 6.33 -6.68 -3.82
N ALA A 56 5.36 -5.78 -3.98
CA ALA A 56 5.60 -4.34 -4.05
C ALA A 56 5.89 -3.74 -2.66
N VAL A 57 6.50 -2.56 -2.64
CA VAL A 57 6.64 -1.77 -1.40
C VAL A 57 5.26 -1.28 -0.97
N ILE A 58 4.91 -1.50 0.30
CA ILE A 58 3.60 -1.13 0.86
C ILE A 58 3.77 -0.02 1.90
N ASN A 59 3.08 1.10 1.71
CA ASN A 59 2.94 2.16 2.70
C ASN A 59 1.62 2.00 3.47
N VAL A 60 1.69 1.66 4.76
CA VAL A 60 0.49 1.53 5.60
C VAL A 60 0.19 2.84 6.30
N LYS A 61 -0.95 3.47 5.99
CA LYS A 61 -1.39 4.68 6.73
C LYS A 61 -1.84 4.28 8.13
N LYS A 62 -1.25 4.90 9.16
CA LYS A 62 -1.64 4.70 10.56
C LYS A 62 -3.12 5.10 10.78
N PRO A 63 -3.95 4.24 11.39
CA PRO A 63 -5.34 4.60 11.73
C PRO A 63 -5.39 5.72 12.77
N GLN A 64 -6.20 6.74 12.52
CA GLN A 64 -6.44 7.83 13.49
C GLN A 64 -7.03 7.34 14.83
N PHE A 65 -7.78 6.23 14.81
CA PHE A 65 -8.49 5.66 15.97
C PHE A 65 -7.98 4.27 16.38
N GLY A 66 -6.81 3.87 15.91
CA GLY A 66 -6.15 2.65 16.38
C GLY A 66 -5.24 2.98 17.54
N GLU A 67 -5.40 2.29 18.67
CA GLU A 67 -4.41 2.36 19.74
C GLU A 67 -3.02 2.04 19.15
N PRO A 68 -1.98 2.82 19.47
CA PRO A 68 -0.63 2.41 19.16
C PRO A 68 -0.43 1.03 19.79
N TRP A 69 0.18 0.11 19.03
CA TRP A 69 0.74 -1.10 19.63
C TRP A 69 1.59 -0.68 20.84
N PRO A 70 1.54 -1.39 21.98
CA PRO A 70 2.40 -1.05 23.10
C PRO A 70 3.85 -1.16 22.63
N ASP A 71 4.44 -0.01 22.35
CA ASP A 71 5.82 0.10 21.91
C ASP A 71 6.70 -0.40 23.06
N GLY A 72 7.35 -1.55 22.87
CA GLY A 72 8.64 -1.82 23.52
C GLY A 72 8.66 -2.64 24.80
N GLU A 73 8.11 -3.85 24.80
CA GLU A 73 8.72 -4.90 25.65
C GLU A 73 9.05 -6.15 24.83
N HIS A 74 10.35 -6.39 24.75
CA HIS A 74 11.04 -7.59 24.30
C HIS A 74 10.16 -8.86 24.39
N ARG A 75 9.85 -9.47 23.25
CA ARG A 75 9.79 -10.93 23.19
C ARG A 75 11.02 -11.41 22.44
N ARG A 76 11.85 -12.12 23.21
CA ARG A 76 13.00 -12.89 22.76
C ARG A 76 12.61 -13.86 21.66
#